data_AF-A0A450UTY7-F1
#
_entry.id   AF-A0A450UTY7-F1
#
_cell.length_a   1.000
_cell.length_b   1.000
_cell.length_c   1.000
_cell.angle_alpha   90.00
_cell.angle_beta   90.00
_cell.angle_gamma   90.00
#
_symmetry.space_group_name_H-M   'P 1'
#
loop_
_entity.id
_entity.type
_entity.pdbx_description
1 polymer ?
#
loop_
_entity_poly.entity_id
_entity_poly.type
_entity_poly.pdbx_seq_one_letter_code
_entity_poly.pdbx_strand_id
1 'polypeptide(L)'
;MAESTLAVTTGAYEQGRDVVSVRAEALERKLILPAAPGTIGGTELVGSGVPRGGLEVAIVGGEAKEPLPENAVGEVWVAGQSVAEGYWRDRSETENTLGAGTSHGEGPYLRTGDLGFPREGRLFVTGRHKDTLLINGRNLYSQDIEACLIEAHPALDQGSVVAVPIPKMD
;
A
#
# COMPACT_ATOMS: atom_id res chain seq x y z
N MET A 1 5.90 -7.96 4.08
CA MET A 1 5.90 -7.95 5.56
C MET A 1 6.39 -9.28 6.15
N ALA A 2 7.30 -10.00 5.49
CA ALA A 2 8.04 -11.09 6.13
C ALA A 2 9.29 -10.55 6.87
N GLU A 3 9.62 -9.28 6.65
CA GLU A 3 10.85 -8.60 7.04
C GLU A 3 10.72 -7.77 8.32
N SER A 4 9.52 -7.75 8.92
CA SER A 4 9.28 -7.13 10.22
C SER A 4 8.80 -8.20 11.21
N THR A 5 9.47 -8.30 12.35
CA THR A 5 9.15 -9.30 13.39
C THR A 5 7.97 -8.87 14.27
N LEU A 6 7.54 -7.60 14.19
CA LEU A 6 6.47 -7.01 15.00
C LEU A 6 5.49 -6.21 14.12
N ALA A 7 4.26 -6.01 14.58
CA ALA A 7 3.28 -5.20 13.88
C ALA A 7 3.78 -3.76 13.67
N VAL A 8 3.73 -3.26 12.43
CA VAL A 8 4.22 -1.92 12.05
C VAL A 8 3.21 -0.85 12.40
N THR A 9 1.97 -1.02 11.97
CA THR A 9 0.83 -0.17 12.34
C THR A 9 -0.25 -1.03 12.99
N THR A 10 -0.91 -0.49 14.01
CA THR A 10 -2.05 -1.16 14.66
C THR A 10 -3.13 -0.16 15.05
N GLY A 11 -4.38 -0.51 14.78
CA GLY A 11 -5.54 0.19 15.35
C GLY A 11 -5.61 -0.03 16.86
N ALA A 12 -6.20 0.92 17.59
CA ALA A 12 -6.68 0.64 18.95
C ALA A 12 -7.94 -0.22 18.82
N TYR A 13 -7.99 -1.39 19.48
CA TYR A 13 -9.12 -2.33 19.42
C TYR A 13 -10.47 -1.68 19.81
N GLU A 14 -10.44 -0.54 20.52
CA GLU A 14 -11.62 0.15 21.06
C GLU A 14 -12.19 1.25 20.15
N GLN A 15 -11.50 1.66 19.09
CA GLN A 15 -12.05 2.60 18.10
C GLN A 15 -12.51 1.78 16.89
N GLY A 16 -13.73 2.03 16.41
CA GLY A 16 -14.33 1.30 15.28
C GLY A 16 -13.44 1.27 14.03
N ARG A 17 -13.82 0.52 13.00
CA ARG A 17 -13.04 0.46 11.76
C ARG A 17 -12.89 1.87 11.18
N ASP A 18 -11.65 2.35 11.08
CA ASP A 18 -11.32 3.58 10.37
C ASP A 18 -11.49 3.32 8.87
N VAL A 19 -12.71 3.50 8.35
CA VAL A 19 -13.03 3.28 6.94
C VAL A 19 -13.13 4.62 6.23
N VAL A 20 -12.45 4.76 5.10
CA VAL A 20 -12.61 5.91 4.20
C VAL A 20 -13.12 5.43 2.85
N SER A 21 -14.22 6.01 2.40
CA SER A 21 -14.73 5.79 1.05
C SER A 21 -14.10 6.81 0.09
N VAL A 22 -13.51 6.33 -1.00
CA VAL A 22 -12.82 7.15 -2.01
C VAL A 22 -13.32 6.80 -3.41
N ARG A 23 -13.20 7.73 -4.36
CA ARG A 23 -13.53 7.45 -5.77
C ARG A 23 -12.48 6.55 -6.41
N ALA A 24 -12.91 5.45 -7.00
CA ALA A 24 -12.03 4.46 -7.63
C ALA A 24 -11.18 5.11 -8.74
N GLU A 25 -11.78 5.91 -9.63
CA GLU A 25 -11.06 6.52 -10.76
C GLU A 25 -10.01 7.54 -10.32
N ALA A 26 -10.18 8.14 -9.14
CA ALA A 26 -9.18 9.00 -8.54
C ALA A 26 -8.03 8.18 -7.95
N LEU A 27 -8.36 7.08 -7.25
CA LEU A 27 -7.37 6.17 -6.66
C LEU A 27 -6.49 5.52 -7.74
N GLU A 28 -7.04 5.21 -8.91
CA GLU A 28 -6.29 4.74 -10.07
C GLU A 28 -5.25 5.75 -10.58
N ARG A 29 -5.43 7.04 -10.25
CA ARG A 29 -4.49 8.13 -10.53
C ARG A 29 -3.66 8.51 -9.31
N LYS A 30 -3.65 7.66 -8.27
CA LYS A 30 -2.96 7.88 -6.99
C LYS A 30 -3.46 9.14 -6.26
N LEU A 31 -4.72 9.51 -6.47
CA LEU A 31 -5.39 10.64 -5.83
C LEU A 31 -6.46 10.15 -4.86
N ILE A 32 -6.50 10.74 -3.67
CA ILE A 32 -7.51 10.44 -2.66
C ILE A 32 -8.61 11.50 -2.74
N LEU A 33 -9.73 11.13 -3.41
CA LEU A 33 -10.93 11.96 -3.45
C LEU A 33 -12.05 11.28 -2.67
N PRO A 34 -12.62 11.93 -1.63
CA PRO A 34 -13.70 11.36 -0.84
C PRO A 34 -14.94 10.99 -1.67
N ALA A 35 -15.58 9.90 -1.29
CA ALA A 35 -16.89 9.49 -1.76
C ALA A 35 -17.82 9.25 -0.57
N ALA A 36 -19.14 9.25 -0.80
CA ALA A 36 -20.07 8.77 0.22
C ALA A 36 -20.01 7.22 0.28
N PRO A 37 -20.22 6.60 1.44
CA PRO A 37 -20.34 5.14 1.53
C PRO A 37 -21.40 4.59 0.56
N GLY A 38 -21.10 3.46 -0.08
CA GLY A 38 -21.97 2.82 -1.08
C GLY A 38 -22.11 3.57 -2.42
N THR A 39 -21.28 4.61 -2.67
CA THR A 39 -21.26 5.28 -3.99
C THR A 39 -20.84 4.27 -5.07
N ILE A 40 -21.59 4.22 -6.18
CA ILE A 40 -21.19 3.46 -7.37
C ILE A 40 -19.88 4.05 -7.90
N GLY A 41 -18.85 3.21 -8.11
CA GLY A 41 -17.50 3.66 -8.45
C GLY A 41 -16.71 4.19 -7.24
N GLY A 42 -17.23 4.00 -6.01
CA GLY A 42 -16.48 4.18 -4.78
C GLY A 42 -15.81 2.88 -4.34
N THR A 43 -14.66 2.99 -3.65
CA THR A 43 -14.01 1.88 -2.95
C THR A 43 -13.78 2.27 -1.49
N GLU A 44 -13.88 1.30 -0.59
CA GLU A 44 -13.68 1.48 0.85
C GLU A 44 -12.29 1.00 1.26
N LEU A 45 -11.53 1.90 1.88
CA LEU A 45 -10.20 1.60 2.39
C LEU A 45 -10.23 1.58 3.91
N VAL A 46 -9.61 0.56 4.48
CA VAL A 46 -9.55 0.36 5.93
C VAL A 46 -8.19 0.81 6.45
N GLY A 47 -8.20 1.64 7.48
CA GLY A 47 -7.00 2.10 8.17
C GLY A 47 -6.30 0.93 8.86
N SER A 48 -4.98 0.83 8.64
CA SER A 48 -4.09 -0.11 9.32
C SER A 48 -3.65 0.39 10.71
N GLY A 49 -4.05 1.61 11.08
CA GLY A 49 -3.77 2.23 12.36
C GLY A 49 -2.51 3.08 12.34
N VAL A 50 -1.92 3.29 13.52
CA VAL A 50 -0.79 4.22 13.72
C VAL A 50 0.53 3.46 13.91
N PRO A 51 1.68 4.01 13.48
CA PRO A 51 2.99 3.43 13.78
C PRO A 51 3.21 3.29 15.30
N ARG A 52 3.83 2.19 15.74
CA ARG A 52 4.10 1.93 17.17
C ARG A 52 5.55 1.54 17.43
N GLY A 53 5.96 1.62 18.70
CA GLY A 53 7.24 1.06 19.14
C GLY A 53 8.48 1.73 18.57
N GLY A 54 8.41 3.05 18.28
CA GLY A 54 9.52 3.78 17.66
C GLY A 54 9.74 3.43 16.19
N LEU A 55 8.77 2.79 15.54
CA LEU A 55 8.76 2.61 14.10
C LEU A 55 8.32 3.89 13.40
N GLU A 56 9.04 4.23 12.34
CA GLU A 56 8.74 5.33 11.45
C GLU A 56 8.14 4.78 10.16
N VAL A 57 7.11 5.45 9.64
CA VAL A 57 6.49 5.12 8.35
C VAL A 57 6.59 6.35 7.46
N ALA A 58 7.24 6.21 6.32
CA ALA A 58 7.32 7.23 5.27
C ALA A 58 6.53 6.75 4.05
N ILE A 59 5.86 7.68 3.36
CA ILE A 59 5.23 7.42 2.08
C ILE A 59 6.09 8.07 1.01
N VAL A 60 6.61 7.26 0.09
CA VAL A 60 7.64 7.70 -0.86
C VAL A 60 7.18 7.52 -2.30
N GLY A 61 7.37 8.55 -3.12
CA GLY A 61 6.86 8.64 -4.48
C GLY A 61 7.94 8.72 -5.56
N GLY A 62 7.63 8.10 -6.70
CA GLY A 62 8.41 8.23 -7.94
C GLY A 62 9.82 7.64 -7.88
N GLU A 63 10.53 7.74 -9.00
CA GLU A 63 11.92 7.26 -9.08
C GLU A 63 12.90 8.13 -8.28
N ALA A 64 12.55 9.40 -8.07
CA ALA A 64 13.33 10.35 -7.27
C ALA A 64 13.28 10.05 -5.75
N LYS A 65 12.40 9.15 -5.29
CA LYS A 65 12.24 8.76 -3.88
C LYS A 65 11.86 9.95 -2.98
N GLU A 66 10.92 10.76 -3.45
CA GLU A 66 10.44 11.94 -2.73
C GLU A 66 9.45 11.55 -1.62
N PRO A 67 9.63 12.02 -0.38
CA PRO A 67 8.60 11.92 0.64
C PRO A 67 7.32 12.64 0.18
N LEU A 68 6.18 11.96 0.32
CA LEU A 68 4.89 12.48 -0.09
C LEU A 68 4.09 13.02 1.11
N PRO A 69 3.27 14.08 0.90
CA PRO A 69 2.44 14.64 1.96
C PRO A 69 1.24 13.75 2.31
N GLU A 70 0.48 14.17 3.32
CA GLU A 70 -0.78 13.53 3.72
C GLU A 70 -1.76 13.39 2.53
N ASN A 71 -2.49 12.28 2.46
CA ASN A 71 -3.41 11.90 1.38
C ASN A 71 -2.79 11.70 -0.01
N ALA A 72 -1.46 11.69 -0.15
CA ALA A 72 -0.80 11.30 -1.38
C ALA A 72 -0.41 9.82 -1.35
N VAL A 73 -0.69 9.08 -2.42
CA VAL A 73 -0.41 7.63 -2.51
C VAL A 73 1.01 7.39 -3.01
N GLY A 74 1.80 6.67 -2.22
CA GLY A 74 3.16 6.26 -2.54
C GLY A 74 3.49 4.88 -1.99
N GLU A 75 4.75 4.46 -2.14
CA GLU A 75 5.25 3.23 -1.54
C GLU A 75 5.41 3.44 -0.01
N VAL A 76 4.96 2.47 0.77
CA VAL A 76 5.09 2.47 2.23
C VAL A 76 6.49 2.01 2.60
N TRP A 77 7.26 2.88 3.24
CA TRP A 77 8.62 2.62 3.70
C TRP A 77 8.65 2.65 5.22
N VAL A 78 9.41 1.75 5.85
CA VAL A 78 9.39 1.54 7.30
C VAL A 78 10.81 1.56 7.85
N ALA A 79 11.04 2.30 8.93
CA ALA A 79 12.30 2.27 9.68
C ALA A 79 12.07 1.99 11.16
N GLY A 80 13.10 1.47 11.82
CA GLY A 80 13.15 1.29 13.27
C GLY A 80 13.72 -0.06 13.69
N GLN A 81 13.85 -0.26 15.00
CA GLN A 81 14.63 -1.38 15.58
C GLN A 81 14.06 -2.77 15.31
N SER A 82 12.80 -2.88 14.87
CA SER A 82 12.15 -4.16 14.56
C SER A 82 12.22 -4.55 13.07
N VAL A 83 12.96 -3.80 12.26
CA VAL A 83 13.28 -4.13 10.86
C VAL A 83 14.45 -5.11 10.86
N ALA A 84 14.38 -6.16 10.03
CA ALA A 84 15.46 -7.12 9.87
C ALA A 84 16.79 -6.45 9.44
N GLU A 85 17.92 -7.04 9.82
CA GLU A 85 19.24 -6.52 9.41
C GLU A 85 19.54 -6.79 7.92
N GLY A 86 18.89 -7.79 7.33
CA GLY A 86 19.06 -8.13 5.93
C GLY A 86 18.58 -9.52 5.54
N TYR A 87 18.67 -9.81 4.24
CA TYR A 87 18.46 -11.13 3.69
C TYR A 87 19.74 -11.98 3.79
N TRP A 88 19.58 -13.25 4.14
CA TRP A 88 20.71 -14.17 4.34
C TRP A 88 21.51 -14.35 3.05
N ARG A 89 22.80 -13.96 3.10
CA ARG A 89 23.77 -14.07 1.98
C ARG A 89 23.36 -13.31 0.71
N ASP A 90 22.39 -12.41 0.78
CA ASP A 90 21.99 -11.57 -0.34
C ASP A 90 22.15 -10.09 0.00
N ARG A 91 23.41 -9.65 -0.04
CA ARG A 91 23.77 -8.27 0.29
C ARG A 91 23.16 -7.27 -0.69
N SER A 92 23.07 -7.64 -1.97
CA SER A 92 22.48 -6.78 -3.01
C SER A 92 21.00 -6.52 -2.72
N GLU A 93 20.23 -7.58 -2.47
CA GLU A 93 18.79 -7.42 -2.17
C GLU A 93 18.57 -6.76 -0.81
N THR A 94 19.47 -7.01 0.15
CA THR A 94 19.49 -6.32 1.45
C THR A 94 19.64 -4.81 1.29
N GLU A 95 20.65 -4.36 0.54
CA GLU A 95 20.90 -2.94 0.32
C GLU A 95 19.74 -2.29 -0.46
N ASN A 96 19.18 -2.98 -1.46
CA ASN A 96 18.07 -2.47 -2.26
C ASN A 96 16.75 -2.36 -1.47
N THR A 97 16.50 -3.28 -0.54
CA THR A 97 15.21 -3.42 0.14
C THR A 97 15.22 -2.81 1.54
N LEU A 98 16.32 -2.93 2.29
CA LEU A 98 16.43 -2.49 3.69
C LEU A 98 17.36 -1.28 3.87
N GLY A 99 18.15 -0.93 2.86
CA GLY A 99 19.06 0.22 2.87
C GLY A 99 18.53 1.46 2.15
N ALA A 100 17.22 1.56 1.92
CA ALA A 100 16.67 2.64 1.11
C ALA A 100 16.73 3.99 1.81
N GLY A 101 17.09 5.04 1.08
CA GLY A 101 17.07 6.43 1.56
C GLY A 101 16.16 7.32 0.71
N THR A 102 15.56 8.34 1.32
CA THR A 102 14.72 9.33 0.63
C THR A 102 15.58 10.37 -0.09
N SER A 103 14.97 11.13 -1.01
CA SER A 103 15.60 12.32 -1.64
C SER A 103 16.13 13.34 -0.62
N HIS A 104 15.54 13.38 0.57
CA HIS A 104 15.91 14.26 1.67
C HIS A 104 17.11 13.73 2.49
N GLY A 105 17.61 12.54 2.19
CA GLY A 105 18.72 11.90 2.91
C GLY A 105 18.30 11.19 4.20
N GLU A 106 17.01 10.90 4.37
CA GLU A 106 16.49 10.14 5.52
C GLU A 106 16.62 8.63 5.26
N GLY A 107 16.79 7.84 6.32
CA GLY A 107 16.88 6.38 6.26
C GLY A 107 17.88 5.80 7.28
N PRO A 108 18.19 4.49 7.19
CA PRO A 108 17.72 3.54 6.18
C PRO A 108 16.28 3.07 6.42
N TYR A 109 15.57 2.81 5.32
CA TYR A 109 14.21 2.28 5.31
C TYR A 109 14.13 0.90 4.65
N LEU A 110 13.22 0.08 5.18
CA LEU A 110 12.64 -1.07 4.51
C LEU A 110 11.58 -0.62 3.51
N ARG A 111 11.77 -0.98 2.24
CA ARG A 111 10.77 -0.88 1.17
C ARG A 111 9.80 -2.06 1.27
N THR A 112 8.58 -1.81 1.70
CA THR A 112 7.60 -2.89 1.92
C THR A 112 7.05 -3.48 0.62
N GLY A 113 7.13 -2.72 -0.48
CA GLY A 113 6.45 -3.01 -1.74
C GLY A 113 4.94 -2.76 -1.72
N ASP A 114 4.39 -2.27 -0.60
CA ASP A 114 2.98 -1.95 -0.45
C ASP A 114 2.75 -0.46 -0.79
N LEU A 115 1.59 -0.13 -1.35
CA LEU A 115 1.14 1.23 -1.63
C LEU A 115 0.20 1.71 -0.54
N GLY A 116 0.31 2.98 -0.17
CA GLY A 116 -0.56 3.57 0.83
C GLY A 116 -0.42 5.08 0.95
N PHE A 117 -1.20 5.65 1.85
CA PHE A 117 -1.14 7.07 2.20
C PHE A 117 -1.38 7.29 3.69
N PRO A 118 -0.87 8.40 4.26
CA PRO A 118 -1.19 8.79 5.61
C PRO A 118 -2.47 9.63 5.63
N ARG A 119 -3.32 9.44 6.64
CA ARG A 119 -4.42 10.34 6.95
C ARG A 119 -4.72 10.31 8.43
N GLU A 120 -4.77 11.48 9.07
CA GLU A 120 -5.10 11.64 10.49
C GLU A 120 -4.19 10.77 11.39
N GLY A 121 -2.90 10.73 11.02
CA GLY A 121 -1.86 9.95 11.70
C GLY A 121 -1.94 8.42 11.47
N ARG A 122 -2.84 7.95 10.61
CA ARG A 122 -3.04 6.53 10.30
C ARG A 122 -2.57 6.20 8.89
N LEU A 123 -2.11 4.97 8.73
CA LEU A 123 -1.78 4.41 7.42
C LEU A 123 -3.01 3.76 6.79
N PHE A 124 -3.27 4.07 5.52
CA PHE A 124 -4.23 3.36 4.69
C PHE A 124 -3.48 2.67 3.55
N VAL A 125 -3.56 1.35 3.49
CA VAL A 125 -2.93 0.54 2.43
C VAL A 125 -3.91 0.42 1.27
N THR A 126 -3.46 0.76 0.06
CA THR A 126 -4.27 0.74 -1.16
C THR A 126 -4.02 -0.49 -2.02
N GLY A 127 -2.94 -1.23 -1.80
CA GLY A 127 -2.60 -2.45 -2.53
C GLY A 127 -1.10 -2.69 -2.55
N ARG A 128 -0.65 -3.60 -3.43
CA ARG A 128 0.79 -3.82 -3.65
C ARG A 128 1.27 -3.16 -4.92
N HIS A 129 2.45 -2.55 -4.85
CA HIS A 129 3.07 -1.87 -5.97
C HIS A 129 3.27 -2.81 -7.17
N LYS A 130 3.72 -4.06 -6.92
CA LYS A 130 3.98 -5.05 -7.97
C LYS A 130 2.72 -5.74 -8.51
N ASP A 131 1.61 -5.70 -7.76
CA ASP A 131 0.35 -6.35 -8.16
C ASP A 131 -0.60 -5.38 -8.86
N THR A 132 -0.28 -4.08 -8.86
CA THR A 132 -1.05 -3.05 -9.55
C THR A 132 -0.87 -3.17 -11.07
N LEU A 133 -1.98 -3.28 -11.80
CA LEU A 133 -2.02 -3.33 -13.26
C LEU A 133 -2.06 -1.91 -13.84
N LEU A 134 -1.03 -1.51 -14.56
CA LEU A 134 -1.02 -0.23 -15.28
C LEU A 134 -1.60 -0.41 -16.69
N ILE A 135 -2.86 -0.04 -16.88
CA ILE A 135 -3.56 -0.13 -18.16
C ILE A 135 -4.01 1.25 -18.60
N ASN A 136 -3.59 1.70 -19.79
CA ASN A 136 -3.93 3.03 -20.34
C ASN A 136 -3.65 4.20 -19.36
N GLY A 137 -2.56 4.10 -18.58
CA GLY A 137 -2.18 5.12 -17.60
C GLY A 137 -3.00 5.12 -16.30
N ARG A 138 -3.79 4.08 -16.05
CA ARG A 138 -4.59 3.89 -14.83
C ARG A 138 -4.03 2.73 -14.01
N ASN A 139 -3.92 2.93 -12.70
CA ASN A 139 -3.52 1.89 -11.75
C ASN A 139 -4.76 1.09 -11.34
N LEU A 140 -4.94 -0.10 -11.90
CA LEU A 140 -6.01 -1.01 -11.48
C LEU A 140 -5.47 -1.92 -10.38
N TYR A 141 -6.13 -1.93 -9.23
CA TYR A 141 -5.73 -2.74 -8.10
C TYR A 141 -6.36 -4.13 -8.22
N SER A 142 -5.58 -5.19 -7.98
CA SER A 142 -6.06 -6.57 -8.11
C SER A 142 -7.32 -6.83 -7.29
N GLN A 143 -7.40 -6.32 -6.06
CA GLN A 143 -8.58 -6.53 -5.22
C GLN A 143 -9.86 -5.90 -5.78
N ASP A 144 -9.75 -4.76 -6.49
CA ASP A 144 -10.91 -4.10 -7.10
C ASP A 144 -11.40 -4.91 -8.32
N ILE A 145 -10.47 -5.48 -9.10
CA ILE A 145 -10.79 -6.36 -10.22
C ILE A 145 -11.45 -7.65 -9.72
N GLU A 146 -10.90 -8.25 -8.67
CA GLU A 146 -11.42 -9.46 -8.05
C GLU A 146 -12.84 -9.23 -7.49
N ALA A 147 -13.06 -8.12 -6.77
CA ALA A 147 -14.37 -7.76 -6.24
C ALA A 147 -15.41 -7.55 -7.36
N CYS A 148 -15.04 -6.83 -8.43
CA CYS A 148 -15.91 -6.62 -9.59
C CYS A 148 -16.33 -7.95 -10.25
N LEU A 149 -15.40 -8.91 -10.39
CA LEU A 149 -15.71 -10.22 -10.97
C LEU A 149 -16.66 -11.03 -10.07
N ILE A 150 -16.44 -11.01 -8.76
CA ILE A 150 -17.32 -11.68 -7.78
C ILE A 150 -18.75 -11.11 -7.86
N GLU A 151 -18.89 -9.79 -7.93
CA GLU A 151 -20.20 -9.15 -8.08
C GLU A 151 -20.87 -9.45 -9.43
N ALA A 152 -20.08 -9.56 -10.49
CA ALA A 152 -20.59 -9.75 -11.84
C ALA A 152 -21.08 -11.18 -12.14
N HIS A 153 -20.63 -12.20 -11.39
CA HIS A 153 -20.94 -13.59 -11.73
C HIS A 153 -21.33 -14.44 -10.51
N PRO A 154 -22.56 -14.99 -10.45
CA PRO A 154 -23.08 -15.69 -9.28
C PRO A 154 -22.39 -17.04 -8.96
N ALA A 155 -21.50 -17.52 -9.84
CA ALA A 155 -20.70 -18.73 -9.59
C ALA A 155 -19.32 -18.42 -8.96
N LEU A 156 -19.00 -17.16 -8.71
CA LEU A 156 -17.76 -16.74 -8.06
C LEU A 156 -18.05 -16.36 -6.61
N ASP A 157 -17.25 -16.88 -5.70
CA ASP A 157 -17.37 -16.64 -4.26
C ASP A 157 -16.23 -15.74 -3.78
N GLN A 158 -16.38 -15.17 -2.59
CA GLN A 158 -15.31 -14.40 -1.97
C GLN A 158 -14.04 -15.25 -1.80
N GLY A 159 -12.92 -14.76 -2.34
CA GLY A 159 -11.63 -15.46 -2.32
C GLY A 159 -11.44 -16.51 -3.42
N SER A 160 -12.38 -16.66 -4.35
CA SER A 160 -12.26 -17.62 -5.47
C SER A 160 -11.59 -17.03 -6.72
N VAL A 161 -11.17 -15.76 -6.69
CA VAL A 161 -10.60 -15.03 -7.82
C VAL A 161 -9.24 -14.47 -7.43
N VAL A 162 -8.29 -14.55 -8.35
CA VAL A 162 -6.97 -13.91 -8.22
C VAL A 162 -6.66 -13.18 -9.52
N ALA A 163 -6.38 -11.88 -9.45
CA ALA A 163 -5.94 -11.06 -10.57
C ALA A 163 -4.42 -10.86 -10.50
N VAL A 164 -3.70 -11.35 -11.52
CA VAL A 164 -2.23 -11.29 -11.59
C VAL A 164 -1.79 -10.59 -12.88
N PRO A 165 -0.88 -9.59 -12.81
CA PRO A 165 -0.26 -9.04 -14.00
C PRO A 165 0.66 -10.07 -14.67
N ILE A 166 0.44 -10.30 -15.97
CA ILE A 166 1.35 -11.08 -16.80
C ILE A 166 2.26 -10.15 -17.60
N PRO A 167 3.58 -10.41 -17.67
CA PRO A 167 4.47 -9.67 -18.55
C PRO A 167 3.97 -9.76 -19.98
N LYS A 168 4.05 -8.65 -20.72
CA LYS A 168 3.80 -8.68 -22.16
C LYS A 168 4.94 -9.49 -22.79
N MET A 169 4.61 -10.62 -23.41
CA MET A 169 5.57 -11.33 -24.25
C MET A 169 5.66 -10.56 -25.57
N ASP A 170 6.85 -10.04 -25.87
CA ASP A 170 7.19 -9.44 -27.16
C ASP A 170 7.36 -10.50 -28.25
#